data_AF-A0A377GAB0-F1
#
_entry.id   AF-A0A377GAB0-F1
#
_cell.length_a   1.000
_cell.length_b   1.000
_cell.length_c   1.000
_cell.angle_alpha   90.00
_cell.angle_beta   90.00
_cell.angle_gamma   90.00
#
_symmetry.space_group_name_H-M   'P 1'
#
loop_
_entity.id
_entity.type
_entity.pdbx_description
1 polymer ?
#
loop_
_entity_poly.entity_id
_entity_poly.type
_entity_poly.pdbx_seq_one_letter_code
_entity_poly.pdbx_strand_id
1 'polypeptide(L)'
;MSKNWLAVASAEHVRLSKKMGIMQVCNGKLAPLKRITPNDFIIYYSPTDTFKGKDKLQSFTAIGIVKPDEPYQVVMDNFFRPFRRNVQWARAREIPIAPLCDELELTWNKKGWGYQLRYGLISLSDHDKSIIATAMRAQWLKPEGEIMIHITPQLIKVNAFTVMGYSERTKNSVEFDPQTAKLAQLWKKFYSAQIPGHKPDSPVYGVYSGYESDHNGFYTVIAGVEISLGGELVGFETVGVKEGDYLVFKNSGSMPQAIIETWQAIWHYFDNKSDFSRTYETDFEMYIGQGQCAVYIGVKR
;
A
#
# COMPACT_ATOMS: atom_id res chain seq x y z
N MET A 1 17.03 -5.52 -3.69
CA MET A 1 16.13 -4.44 -4.13
C MET A 1 15.37 -4.92 -5.33
N SER A 2 14.05 -4.71 -5.37
CA SER A 2 13.24 -4.96 -6.56
C SER A 2 13.66 -4.02 -7.70
N LYS A 3 13.58 -4.50 -8.93
CA LYS A 3 13.90 -3.73 -10.13
C LYS A 3 12.63 -3.33 -10.87
N ASN A 4 12.72 -2.28 -11.69
CA ASN A 4 11.63 -1.86 -12.56
C ASN A 4 11.97 -2.18 -14.02
N TRP A 5 10.99 -2.66 -14.76
CA TRP A 5 11.15 -3.08 -16.14
C TRP A 5 10.08 -2.48 -17.04
N LEU A 6 10.49 -2.12 -18.25
CA LEU A 6 9.60 -1.78 -19.34
C LEU A 6 9.61 -2.92 -20.36
N ALA A 7 8.47 -3.59 -20.51
CA ALA A 7 8.22 -4.63 -21.50
C ALA A 7 7.54 -4.06 -22.74
N VAL A 8 7.94 -4.51 -23.93
CA VAL A 8 7.42 -3.97 -25.20
C VAL A 8 6.64 -5.06 -25.95
N ALA A 9 5.36 -4.81 -26.19
CA ALA A 9 4.46 -5.71 -26.93
C ALA A 9 3.24 -4.95 -27.49
N SER A 10 2.54 -5.51 -28.49
CA SER A 10 1.28 -4.92 -28.96
C SER A 10 0.22 -4.89 -27.86
N ALA A 11 -0.66 -3.89 -27.86
CA ALA A 11 -1.66 -3.76 -26.80
C ALA A 11 -2.66 -4.93 -26.80
N GLU A 12 -3.01 -5.45 -27.97
CA GLU A 12 -3.79 -6.69 -28.11
C GLU A 12 -3.18 -7.85 -27.31
N HIS A 13 -1.87 -8.10 -27.46
CA HIS A 13 -1.16 -9.14 -26.70
C HIS A 13 -1.16 -8.84 -25.20
N VAL A 14 -0.97 -7.57 -24.82
CA VAL A 14 -0.95 -7.16 -23.42
C VAL A 14 -2.32 -7.35 -22.77
N ARG A 15 -3.42 -6.95 -23.42
CA ARG A 15 -4.78 -7.10 -22.90
C ARG A 15 -5.16 -8.57 -22.71
N LEU A 16 -4.75 -9.45 -23.62
CA LEU A 16 -4.92 -10.91 -23.46
C LEU A 16 -4.09 -11.44 -22.29
N SER A 17 -2.81 -11.07 -22.21
CA SER A 17 -1.91 -11.48 -21.12
C SER A 17 -2.40 -11.02 -19.74
N LYS A 18 -2.97 -9.80 -19.66
CA LYS A 18 -3.59 -9.25 -18.44
C LYS A 18 -4.74 -10.11 -17.94
N LYS A 19 -5.66 -10.50 -18.82
CA LYS A 19 -6.81 -11.36 -18.47
C LYS A 19 -6.37 -12.71 -17.89
N MET A 20 -5.22 -13.21 -18.33
CA MET A 20 -4.64 -14.47 -17.87
C MET A 20 -3.73 -14.32 -16.65
N GLY A 21 -3.45 -13.10 -16.17
CA GLY A 21 -2.55 -12.87 -15.03
C GLY A 21 -1.08 -13.17 -15.33
N ILE A 22 -0.66 -13.11 -16.60
CA ILE A 22 0.70 -13.49 -17.04
C ILE A 22 1.43 -12.33 -17.70
N MET A 23 2.75 -12.43 -17.77
CA MET A 23 3.58 -11.73 -18.75
C MET A 23 4.32 -12.70 -19.67
N GLN A 24 4.52 -12.27 -20.91
CA GLN A 24 5.27 -12.97 -21.94
C GLN A 24 5.96 -11.93 -22.82
N VAL A 25 7.28 -11.97 -22.90
CA VAL A 25 8.09 -10.97 -23.62
C VAL A 25 9.01 -11.63 -24.64
N CYS A 26 9.54 -10.83 -25.57
CA CYS A 26 10.58 -11.25 -26.52
C CYS A 26 10.23 -12.54 -27.29
N ASN A 27 8.99 -12.66 -27.77
CA ASN A 27 8.46 -13.85 -28.47
C ASN A 27 8.51 -15.15 -27.64
N GLY A 28 8.36 -15.04 -26.32
CA GLY A 28 8.28 -16.20 -25.42
C GLY A 28 9.63 -16.79 -25.02
N LYS A 29 10.73 -16.05 -25.15
CA LYS A 29 12.08 -16.49 -24.74
C LYS A 29 12.21 -16.53 -23.21
N LEU A 30 12.93 -17.53 -22.69
CA LEU A 30 13.22 -17.68 -21.27
C LEU A 30 14.25 -16.66 -20.75
N ALA A 31 15.30 -16.36 -21.52
CA ALA A 31 16.42 -15.55 -21.05
C ALA A 31 16.03 -14.15 -20.50
N PRO A 32 15.09 -13.39 -21.13
CA PRO A 32 14.59 -12.15 -20.55
C PRO A 32 13.83 -12.35 -19.24
N LEU A 33 13.02 -13.41 -19.12
CA LEU A 33 12.24 -13.68 -17.91
C LEU A 33 13.08 -14.12 -16.72
N LYS A 34 14.26 -14.73 -16.95
CA LYS A 34 15.24 -15.04 -15.90
C LYS A 34 15.87 -13.81 -15.26
N ARG A 35 15.84 -12.66 -15.92
CA ARG A 35 16.36 -11.40 -15.37
C ARG A 35 15.39 -10.74 -14.40
N ILE A 36 14.11 -11.09 -14.51
CA ILE A 36 13.02 -10.56 -13.69
C ILE A 36 12.89 -11.46 -12.47
N THR A 37 12.88 -10.87 -11.29
CA THR A 37 12.72 -11.58 -10.01
C THR A 37 11.36 -11.31 -9.36
N PRO A 38 10.92 -12.13 -8.40
CA PRO A 38 9.76 -11.81 -7.57
C PRO A 38 9.83 -10.38 -7.01
N ASN A 39 8.68 -9.72 -6.93
CA ASN A 39 8.52 -8.33 -6.50
C ASN A 39 9.10 -7.26 -7.45
N ASP A 40 9.66 -7.65 -8.60
CA ASP A 40 10.00 -6.70 -9.64
C ASP A 40 8.74 -6.04 -10.21
N PHE A 41 8.89 -4.78 -10.57
CA PHE A 41 7.85 -3.96 -11.14
C PHE A 41 7.87 -4.04 -12.67
N ILE A 42 6.71 -4.26 -13.29
CA ILE A 42 6.59 -4.41 -14.74
C ILE A 42 5.62 -3.36 -15.27
N ILE A 43 6.04 -2.62 -16.30
CA ILE A 43 5.21 -1.76 -17.11
C ILE A 43 5.24 -2.28 -18.54
N TYR A 44 4.07 -2.41 -19.19
CA TYR A 44 4.01 -2.63 -20.63
C TYR A 44 3.88 -1.30 -21.37
N TYR A 45 4.73 -1.12 -22.38
CA TYR A 45 4.60 -0.10 -23.41
C TYR A 45 4.23 -0.76 -24.74
N SER A 46 3.23 -0.21 -25.42
CA SER A 46 2.70 -0.72 -26.67
C SER A 46 2.91 0.30 -27.79
N PRO A 47 3.87 0.06 -28.70
CA PRO A 47 4.06 0.88 -29.89
C PRO A 47 2.85 0.82 -30.83
N THR A 48 2.25 -0.37 -30.96
CA THR A 48 1.08 -0.68 -31.80
C THR A 48 -0.03 -1.27 -30.93
N ASP A 49 -1.27 -1.09 -31.37
CA ASP A 49 -2.46 -1.74 -30.84
C ASP A 49 -2.51 -3.20 -31.30
N THR A 50 -2.38 -3.45 -32.60
CA THR A 50 -2.49 -4.80 -33.17
C THR A 50 -1.13 -5.50 -33.34
N PHE A 51 -1.13 -6.84 -33.24
CA PHE A 51 0.09 -7.63 -33.44
C PHE A 51 0.59 -7.56 -34.91
N LYS A 52 1.86 -7.19 -35.11
CA LYS A 52 2.47 -6.91 -36.43
C LYS A 52 1.74 -5.85 -37.27
N GLY A 53 0.87 -5.07 -36.63
CA GLY A 53 0.16 -3.96 -37.26
C GLY A 53 1.07 -2.80 -37.62
N LYS A 54 0.53 -1.89 -38.43
CA LYS A 54 1.14 -0.59 -38.77
C LYS A 54 0.49 0.58 -38.02
N ASP A 55 -0.53 0.28 -37.22
CA ASP A 55 -1.21 1.22 -36.37
C ASP A 55 -0.30 1.71 -35.24
N LYS A 56 -0.55 2.93 -34.77
CA LYS A 56 0.33 3.64 -33.85
C LYS A 56 -0.43 3.96 -32.57
N LEU A 57 -0.11 3.24 -31.50
CA LEU A 57 -0.73 3.44 -30.19
C LEU A 57 0.16 4.24 -29.24
N GLN A 58 1.46 3.89 -29.18
CA GLN A 58 2.48 4.54 -28.33
C GLN A 58 2.01 4.86 -26.91
N SER A 59 1.51 3.84 -26.22
CA SER A 59 0.89 3.99 -24.90
C SER A 59 1.45 3.01 -23.87
N PHE A 60 1.45 3.40 -22.60
CA PHE A 60 1.59 2.45 -21.51
C PHE A 60 0.26 1.73 -21.30
N THR A 61 0.27 0.40 -21.31
CA THR A 61 -0.96 -0.41 -21.43
C THR A 61 -1.21 -1.35 -20.24
N ALA A 62 -0.18 -1.63 -19.45
CA ALA A 62 -0.32 -2.37 -18.20
C ALA A 62 0.79 -2.01 -17.21
N ILE A 63 0.51 -2.25 -15.93
CA ILE A 63 1.44 -2.05 -14.83
C ILE A 63 1.14 -3.08 -13.75
N GLY A 64 2.18 -3.72 -13.20
CA GLY A 64 2.03 -4.91 -12.36
C GLY A 64 3.28 -5.25 -11.55
N ILE A 65 3.13 -6.20 -10.62
CA ILE A 65 4.22 -6.75 -9.79
C ILE A 65 4.37 -8.24 -10.08
N VAL A 66 5.60 -8.70 -10.27
CA VAL A 66 5.90 -10.10 -10.56
C VAL A 66 5.67 -10.97 -9.34
N LYS A 67 4.90 -12.05 -9.51
CA LYS A 67 4.59 -13.00 -8.44
C LYS A 67 5.79 -13.92 -8.11
N PRO A 68 5.78 -14.60 -6.95
CA PRO A 68 6.91 -15.41 -6.49
C PRO A 68 7.29 -16.62 -7.35
N ASP A 69 6.44 -17.05 -8.29
CA ASP A 69 6.69 -18.22 -9.14
C ASP A 69 7.83 -18.02 -10.15
N GLU A 70 8.58 -19.09 -10.40
CA GLU A 70 9.59 -19.17 -11.46
C GLU A 70 8.98 -19.11 -12.87
N PRO A 71 9.73 -18.68 -13.90
CA PRO A 71 9.26 -18.72 -15.27
C PRO A 71 8.91 -20.15 -15.69
N TYR A 72 7.71 -20.34 -16.24
CA TYR A 72 7.21 -21.63 -16.69
C TYR A 72 6.91 -21.61 -18.19
N GLN A 73 7.02 -22.78 -18.82
CA GLN A 73 6.74 -22.94 -20.24
C GLN A 73 5.32 -23.47 -20.45
N VAL A 74 4.63 -22.96 -21.46
CA VAL A 74 3.33 -23.51 -21.89
C VAL A 74 3.42 -24.00 -23.33
N VAL A 75 2.55 -24.92 -23.70
CA VAL A 75 2.38 -25.36 -25.09
C VAL A 75 1.16 -24.63 -25.66
N MET A 76 1.36 -23.80 -26.69
CA MET A 76 0.25 -23.18 -27.42
C MET A 76 -0.10 -23.99 -28.66
N ASP A 77 0.91 -24.48 -29.37
CA ASP A 77 0.79 -25.41 -30.49
C ASP A 77 2.10 -26.22 -30.65
N ASN A 78 2.21 -26.98 -31.74
CA ASN A 78 3.38 -27.83 -32.02
C ASN A 78 4.69 -27.05 -32.19
N PHE A 79 4.64 -25.78 -32.58
CA PHE A 79 5.78 -24.94 -32.94
C PHE A 79 5.99 -23.76 -31.98
N PHE A 80 5.01 -23.44 -31.13
CA PHE A 80 5.06 -22.32 -30.22
C PHE A 80 4.89 -22.73 -28.76
N ARG A 81 6.01 -22.67 -28.01
CA ARG A 81 6.11 -23.04 -26.59
C ARG A 81 6.71 -21.88 -25.76
N PRO A 82 5.95 -20.80 -25.54
CA PRO A 82 6.50 -19.62 -24.88
C PRO A 82 6.68 -19.83 -23.38
N PHE A 83 7.67 -19.11 -22.83
CA PHE A 83 7.82 -18.94 -21.39
C PHE A 83 7.00 -17.75 -20.88
N ARG A 84 6.48 -17.90 -19.67
CA ARG A 84 5.61 -16.94 -18.97
C ARG A 84 6.05 -16.79 -17.51
N ARG A 85 5.67 -15.68 -16.89
CA ARG A 85 5.64 -15.50 -15.42
C ARG A 85 4.28 -14.97 -15.02
N ASN A 86 3.83 -15.26 -13.81
CA ASN A 86 2.62 -14.63 -13.30
C ASN A 86 2.90 -13.21 -12.81
N VAL A 87 1.94 -12.32 -13.04
CA VAL A 87 2.01 -10.91 -12.65
C VAL A 87 0.69 -10.54 -11.98
N GLN A 88 0.79 -9.87 -10.84
CA GLN A 88 -0.32 -9.16 -10.23
C GLN A 88 -0.48 -7.81 -10.94
N TRP A 89 -1.47 -7.72 -11.83
CA TRP A 89 -1.76 -6.50 -12.57
C TRP A 89 -2.54 -5.49 -11.71
N ALA A 90 -2.13 -4.23 -11.73
CA ALA A 90 -2.94 -3.14 -11.22
C ALA A 90 -4.12 -2.85 -12.15
N ARG A 91 -5.22 -2.37 -11.57
CA ARG A 91 -6.24 -1.62 -12.31
C ARG A 91 -5.62 -0.27 -12.69
N ALA A 92 -5.46 -0.05 -13.98
CA ALA A 92 -4.79 1.14 -14.50
C ALA A 92 -5.40 1.54 -15.83
N ARG A 93 -5.34 2.83 -16.16
CA ARG A 93 -5.73 3.36 -17.46
C ARG A 93 -4.57 3.22 -18.44
N GLU A 94 -4.88 2.91 -19.69
CA GLU A 94 -3.91 3.07 -20.77
C GLU A 94 -3.70 4.57 -21.00
N ILE A 95 -2.45 4.99 -21.17
CA ILE A 95 -2.11 6.40 -21.40
C ILE A 95 -1.09 6.55 -22.52
N PRO A 96 -1.22 7.56 -23.39
CA PRO A 96 -0.18 7.87 -24.36
C PRO A 96 1.10 8.31 -23.66
N ILE A 97 2.27 7.98 -24.21
CA ILE A 97 3.55 8.45 -23.68
C ILE A 97 3.79 9.95 -23.95
N ALA A 98 3.17 10.49 -25.00
CA ALA A 98 3.46 11.84 -25.50
C ALA A 98 3.40 12.95 -24.43
N PRO A 99 2.42 12.99 -23.50
CA PRO A 99 2.37 14.00 -22.45
C PRO A 99 3.46 13.86 -21.39
N LEU A 100 4.14 12.71 -21.31
CA LEU A 100 5.13 12.41 -20.28
C LEU A 100 6.57 12.54 -20.81
N CYS A 101 6.76 12.78 -22.11
CA CYS A 101 8.07 12.73 -22.74
C CYS A 101 9.09 13.70 -22.12
N ASP A 102 8.63 14.81 -21.54
CA ASP A 102 9.49 15.82 -20.94
C ASP A 102 9.84 15.54 -19.47
N GLU A 103 9.19 14.55 -18.86
CA GLU A 103 9.36 14.21 -17.44
C GLU A 103 10.09 12.89 -17.24
N LEU A 104 10.07 11.99 -18.23
CA LEU A 104 10.69 10.67 -18.14
C LEU A 104 12.18 10.71 -18.50
N GLU A 105 13.03 10.15 -17.66
CA GLU A 105 14.44 9.87 -17.96
C GLU A 105 14.59 8.98 -19.19
N LEU A 106 13.61 8.13 -19.50
CA LEU A 106 13.55 7.34 -20.73
C LEU A 106 13.65 8.19 -22.00
N THR A 107 13.03 9.38 -22.01
CA THR A 107 12.78 10.18 -23.22
C THR A 107 13.40 11.58 -23.16
N TRP A 108 13.52 12.18 -21.98
CA TRP A 108 13.99 13.54 -21.77
C TRP A 108 15.38 13.76 -22.36
N ASN A 109 15.50 14.77 -23.21
CA ASN A 109 16.74 15.15 -23.90
C ASN A 109 17.44 13.99 -24.66
N LYS A 110 16.70 12.94 -25.04
CA LYS A 110 17.22 11.75 -25.73
C LYS A 110 16.63 11.62 -27.14
N LYS A 111 17.39 12.08 -28.13
CA LYS A 111 17.07 11.79 -29.55
C LYS A 111 17.13 10.27 -29.78
N GLY A 112 16.15 9.74 -30.51
CA GLY A 112 16.12 8.32 -30.87
C GLY A 112 15.87 7.36 -29.69
N TRP A 113 15.30 7.85 -28.58
CA TRP A 113 15.00 7.04 -27.39
C TRP A 113 14.25 5.74 -27.72
N GLY A 114 13.43 5.71 -28.77
CA GLY A 114 12.69 4.52 -29.20
C GLY A 114 13.58 3.34 -29.61
N TYR A 115 14.87 3.56 -29.92
CA TYR A 115 15.79 2.48 -30.34
C TYR A 115 15.94 1.38 -29.28
N GLN A 116 15.96 1.74 -27.99
CA GLN A 116 16.07 0.76 -26.91
C GLN A 116 14.86 -0.17 -26.80
N LEU A 117 13.69 0.24 -27.30
CA LEU A 117 12.47 -0.57 -27.24
C LEU A 117 12.58 -1.86 -28.07
N ARG A 118 13.51 -1.90 -29.05
CA ARG A 118 13.78 -3.10 -29.86
C ARG A 118 14.25 -4.31 -29.06
N TYR A 119 14.77 -4.08 -27.84
CA TYR A 119 15.22 -5.15 -26.96
C TYR A 119 14.05 -5.94 -26.35
N GLY A 120 12.81 -5.43 -26.43
CA GLY A 120 11.60 -6.10 -25.93
C GLY A 120 11.43 -6.06 -24.41
N LEU A 121 12.53 -5.91 -23.66
CA LEU A 121 12.54 -5.75 -22.21
C LEU A 121 13.76 -4.90 -21.80
N ILE A 122 13.53 -3.76 -21.15
CA ILE A 122 14.59 -2.86 -20.67
C ILE A 122 14.38 -2.49 -19.19
N SER A 123 15.45 -2.04 -18.54
CA SER A 123 15.37 -1.50 -17.17
C SER A 123 14.68 -0.14 -17.20
N LEU A 124 13.95 0.17 -16.13
CA LEU A 124 13.32 1.46 -15.90
C LEU A 124 13.81 2.03 -14.56
N SER A 125 13.96 3.35 -14.44
CA SER A 125 14.31 3.98 -13.17
C SER A 125 13.11 4.05 -12.22
N ASP A 126 13.37 4.28 -10.92
CA ASP A 126 12.31 4.51 -9.94
C ASP A 126 11.53 5.81 -10.22
N HIS A 127 12.22 6.83 -10.75
CA HIS A 127 11.62 8.09 -11.18
C HIS A 127 10.57 7.87 -12.28
N ASP A 128 10.97 7.23 -13.38
CA ASP A 128 10.06 6.94 -14.50
C ASP A 128 8.89 6.06 -14.08
N LYS A 129 9.17 5.02 -13.27
CA LYS A 129 8.13 4.19 -12.69
C LYS A 129 7.08 5.04 -11.97
N SER A 130 7.50 5.98 -11.12
CA SER A 130 6.60 6.78 -10.29
C SER A 130 5.70 7.68 -11.13
N ILE A 131 6.28 8.36 -12.13
CA ILE A 131 5.53 9.20 -13.07
C ILE A 131 4.52 8.37 -13.86
N ILE A 132 4.96 7.25 -14.45
CA ILE A 132 4.08 6.41 -15.28
C ILE A 132 2.96 5.81 -14.42
N ALA A 133 3.27 5.29 -13.23
CA ALA A 133 2.28 4.72 -12.33
C ALA A 133 1.20 5.75 -11.93
N THR A 134 1.63 6.98 -11.63
CA THR A 134 0.74 8.10 -11.28
C THR A 134 -0.15 8.48 -12.46
N ALA A 135 0.44 8.66 -13.64
CA ALA A 135 -0.29 9.04 -14.85
C ALA A 135 -1.29 7.95 -15.29
N MET A 136 -0.91 6.67 -15.15
CA MET A 136 -1.78 5.52 -15.38
C MET A 136 -2.91 5.38 -14.34
N ARG A 137 -2.88 6.16 -13.25
CA ARG A 137 -3.76 6.02 -12.07
C ARG A 137 -3.78 4.58 -11.57
N ALA A 138 -2.59 3.99 -11.43
CA ALA A 138 -2.45 2.60 -11.04
C ALA A 138 -3.02 2.34 -9.64
N GLN A 139 -3.99 1.44 -9.57
CA GLN A 139 -4.62 0.95 -8.35
C GLN A 139 -4.34 -0.55 -8.23
N TRP A 140 -3.66 -0.95 -7.18
CA TRP A 140 -3.27 -2.35 -6.99
C TRP A 140 -4.50 -3.20 -6.68
N LEU A 141 -4.87 -4.08 -7.62
CA LEU A 141 -5.92 -5.06 -7.37
C LEU A 141 -5.34 -6.15 -6.49
N LYS A 142 -6.01 -6.39 -5.36
CA LYS A 142 -5.74 -7.52 -4.48
C LYS A 142 -6.04 -8.83 -5.24
N PRO A 143 -5.19 -9.87 -5.23
CA PRO A 143 -5.64 -11.21 -5.53
C PRO A 143 -6.50 -11.61 -4.33
N GLU A 144 -7.83 -11.67 -4.49
CA GLU A 144 -8.78 -12.00 -3.41
C GLU A 144 -8.39 -11.41 -2.03
N GLY A 145 -8.62 -10.11 -1.81
CA GLY A 145 -8.90 -9.64 -0.45
C GLY A 145 -7.83 -8.91 0.37
N GLU A 146 -6.52 -8.89 0.05
CA GLU A 146 -5.51 -8.20 0.90
C GLU A 146 -4.63 -7.14 0.19
N ILE A 147 -4.47 -5.93 0.79
CA ILE A 147 -3.56 -4.88 0.28
C ILE A 147 -2.23 -5.09 0.97
N MET A 148 -1.17 -5.35 0.19
CA MET A 148 0.18 -5.04 0.66
C MET A 148 0.43 -3.57 0.40
N ILE A 149 0.07 -2.73 1.37
CA ILE A 149 0.67 -1.40 1.44
C ILE A 149 2.09 -1.69 1.91
N HIS A 150 3.10 -1.38 1.09
CA HIS A 150 4.46 -1.32 1.60
C HIS A 150 4.58 -0.09 2.50
N ILE A 151 3.97 -0.15 3.69
CA ILE A 151 4.23 0.80 4.76
C ILE A 151 5.54 0.34 5.37
N THR A 152 6.63 1.02 5.02
CA THR A 152 7.88 0.85 5.76
C THR A 152 7.75 1.64 7.06
N PRO A 153 7.70 0.98 8.23
CA PRO A 153 7.58 1.70 9.48
C PRO A 153 8.84 2.51 9.76
N GLN A 154 8.66 3.67 10.39
CA GLN A 154 9.75 4.49 10.89
C GLN A 154 9.82 4.35 12.40
N LEU A 155 11.01 4.03 12.93
CA LEU A 155 11.27 4.07 14.36
C LEU A 155 11.41 5.53 14.80
N ILE A 156 10.57 5.95 15.74
CA ILE A 156 10.63 7.29 16.34
C ILE A 156 10.56 7.19 17.85
N LYS A 157 10.96 8.28 18.52
CA LYS A 157 10.73 8.46 19.95
C LYS A 157 9.50 9.33 20.17
N VAL A 158 8.58 8.85 21.02
CA VAL A 158 7.36 9.55 21.42
C VAL A 158 7.50 10.00 22.88
N ASN A 159 7.17 11.26 23.15
CA ASN A 159 7.07 11.78 24.53
C ASN A 159 5.70 11.44 25.10
N ALA A 160 5.59 11.31 26.41
CA ALA A 160 4.31 11.06 27.06
C ALA A 160 3.33 12.24 26.87
N PHE A 161 2.07 11.93 26.62
CA PHE A 161 0.97 12.90 26.56
C PHE A 161 -0.34 12.27 27.03
N THR A 162 -1.37 13.10 27.27
CA THR A 162 -2.66 12.63 27.78
C THR A 162 -3.77 12.91 26.78
N VAL A 163 -4.55 11.87 26.47
CA VAL A 163 -5.72 11.94 25.61
C VAL A 163 -6.97 11.81 26.47
N MET A 164 -7.95 12.68 26.24
CA MET A 164 -9.26 12.65 26.88
C MET A 164 -10.36 12.37 25.86
N GLY A 165 -11.33 11.56 26.24
CA GLY A 165 -12.50 11.28 25.42
C GLY A 165 -13.39 10.20 26.01
N TYR A 166 -13.96 9.36 25.15
CA TYR A 166 -14.74 8.19 25.57
C TYR A 166 -13.93 6.92 25.39
N SER A 167 -14.14 5.93 26.26
CA SER A 167 -13.51 4.62 26.13
C SER A 167 -14.51 3.52 25.78
N GLU A 168 -13.99 2.42 25.24
CA GLU A 168 -14.69 1.14 25.16
C GLU A 168 -13.71 -0.02 25.39
N ARG A 169 -14.16 -1.04 26.13
CA ARG A 169 -13.41 -2.28 26.35
C ARG A 169 -13.88 -3.34 25.35
N THR A 170 -12.97 -3.84 24.52
CA THR A 170 -13.29 -4.80 23.45
C THR A 170 -12.11 -5.72 23.12
N LYS A 171 -12.26 -6.57 22.11
CA LYS A 171 -11.21 -7.45 21.57
C LYS A 171 -11.40 -7.61 20.07
N ASN A 172 -10.35 -8.03 19.36
CA ASN A 172 -10.37 -8.14 17.90
C ASN A 172 -11.51 -9.02 17.37
N SER A 173 -11.77 -10.19 17.98
CA SER A 173 -12.84 -11.09 17.54
C SER A 173 -14.26 -10.50 17.67
N VAL A 174 -14.47 -9.51 18.54
CA VAL A 174 -15.73 -8.76 18.62
C VAL A 174 -15.78 -7.69 17.53
N GLU A 175 -14.69 -6.94 17.34
CA GLU A 175 -14.64 -5.86 16.35
C GLU A 175 -14.66 -6.33 14.88
N PHE A 176 -14.30 -7.58 14.61
CA PHE A 176 -14.39 -8.17 13.28
C PHE A 176 -15.82 -8.52 12.84
N ASP A 177 -16.76 -8.65 13.77
CA ASP A 177 -18.16 -8.91 13.45
C ASP A 177 -18.93 -7.57 13.42
N PRO A 178 -19.41 -7.11 12.25
CA PRO A 178 -20.14 -5.85 12.14
C PRO A 178 -21.38 -5.75 13.03
N GLN A 179 -21.94 -6.87 13.51
CA GLN A 179 -23.10 -6.87 14.40
C GLN A 179 -22.74 -6.66 15.87
N THR A 180 -21.50 -6.95 16.27
CA THR A 180 -21.04 -6.85 17.66
C THR A 180 -19.95 -5.81 17.87
N ALA A 181 -19.36 -5.30 16.79
CA ALA A 181 -18.34 -4.26 16.79
C ALA A 181 -18.81 -3.01 17.52
N LYS A 182 -18.00 -2.54 18.48
CA LYS A 182 -18.33 -1.42 19.36
C LYS A 182 -17.65 -0.12 18.94
N LEU A 183 -16.51 -0.21 18.25
CA LEU A 183 -15.70 0.97 17.94
C LEU A 183 -16.42 1.97 17.05
N ALA A 184 -17.27 1.53 16.13
CA ALA A 184 -18.09 2.43 15.30
C ALA A 184 -19.02 3.32 16.15
N GLN A 185 -19.62 2.75 17.21
CA GLN A 185 -20.47 3.50 18.13
C GLN A 185 -19.66 4.44 19.03
N LEU A 186 -18.48 4.00 19.48
CA LEU A 186 -17.54 4.84 20.22
C LEU A 186 -17.19 6.10 19.42
N TRP A 187 -16.79 5.95 18.16
CA TRP A 187 -16.46 7.08 17.28
C TRP A 187 -17.66 8.00 17.06
N LYS A 188 -18.86 7.45 16.84
CA LYS A 188 -20.09 8.25 16.71
C LYS A 188 -20.37 9.08 17.96
N LYS A 189 -20.19 8.48 19.15
CA LYS A 189 -20.35 9.17 20.44
C LYS A 189 -19.32 10.30 20.58
N PHE A 190 -18.05 10.03 20.26
CA PHE A 190 -16.98 11.03 20.29
C PHE A 190 -17.27 12.23 19.37
N TYR A 191 -17.61 12.00 18.10
CA TYR A 191 -17.89 13.10 17.15
C TYR A 191 -19.13 13.92 17.50
N SER A 192 -20.04 13.40 18.33
CA SER A 192 -21.21 14.13 18.82
C SER A 192 -20.93 14.97 20.08
N ALA A 193 -19.76 14.82 20.70
CA ALA A 193 -19.43 15.46 21.96
C ALA A 193 -18.58 16.73 21.78
N GLN A 194 -18.68 17.63 22.76
CA GLN A 194 -17.78 18.76 22.91
C GLN A 194 -16.82 18.45 24.06
N ILE A 195 -15.53 18.32 23.74
CA ILE A 195 -14.51 18.00 24.74
C ILE A 195 -13.87 19.33 25.22
N PRO A 196 -14.06 19.71 26.49
CA PRO A 196 -13.47 20.93 27.03
C PRO A 196 -11.94 20.79 27.19
N GLY A 197 -11.20 21.89 27.14
CA GLY A 197 -9.77 21.90 27.45
C GLY A 197 -8.85 21.14 26.49
N HIS A 198 -9.33 20.80 25.29
CA HIS A 198 -8.49 20.23 24.24
C HIS A 198 -7.46 21.26 23.74
N LYS A 199 -6.27 20.77 23.37
CA LYS A 199 -5.25 21.64 22.78
C LYS A 199 -5.75 22.16 21.42
N PRO A 200 -5.55 23.46 21.11
CA PRO A 200 -5.78 23.98 19.75
C PRO A 200 -5.01 23.13 18.75
N ASP A 201 -5.66 22.79 17.63
CA ASP A 201 -5.10 21.96 16.55
C ASP A 201 -4.70 20.53 16.95
N SER A 202 -5.15 20.03 18.12
CA SER A 202 -4.97 18.63 18.47
C SER A 202 -5.54 17.73 17.37
N PRO A 203 -4.76 16.77 16.85
CA PRO A 203 -5.31 15.65 16.10
C PRO A 203 -6.36 14.91 16.92
N VAL A 204 -7.20 14.16 16.21
CA VAL A 204 -8.02 13.12 16.85
C VAL A 204 -7.16 11.88 17.03
N TYR A 205 -7.30 11.24 18.18
CA TYR A 205 -6.56 10.03 18.55
C TYR A 205 -7.50 8.87 18.84
N GLY A 206 -7.06 7.67 18.45
CA GLY A 206 -7.60 6.39 18.91
C GLY A 206 -6.53 5.67 19.72
N VAL A 207 -6.56 5.76 21.05
CA VAL A 207 -5.50 5.21 21.91
C VAL A 207 -5.90 3.84 22.44
N TYR A 208 -5.08 2.84 22.18
CA TYR A 208 -5.25 1.47 22.63
C TYR A 208 -4.37 1.23 23.86
N SER A 209 -4.94 0.70 24.93
CA SER A 209 -4.26 0.52 26.20
C SER A 209 -4.90 -0.60 27.03
N GLY A 210 -4.30 -0.90 28.19
CA GLY A 210 -4.83 -1.88 29.13
C GLY A 210 -4.94 -3.28 28.54
N TYR A 211 -4.05 -3.65 27.62
CA TYR A 211 -4.03 -4.99 27.02
C TYR A 211 -4.01 -6.07 28.09
N GLU A 212 -4.88 -7.06 27.96
CA GLU A 212 -4.91 -8.22 28.86
C GLU A 212 -3.71 -9.14 28.65
N SER A 213 -3.29 -9.31 27.39
CA SER A 213 -2.18 -10.20 27.01
C SER A 213 -1.43 -9.66 25.78
N ASP A 214 -2.09 -9.70 24.63
CA ASP A 214 -1.54 -9.48 23.30
C ASP A 214 -2.66 -9.02 22.36
N HIS A 215 -2.48 -9.23 21.04
CA HIS A 215 -3.49 -8.89 20.04
C HIS A 215 -4.77 -9.76 20.10
N ASN A 216 -4.79 -10.86 20.86
CA ASN A 216 -5.98 -11.72 21.01
C ASN A 216 -6.80 -11.41 22.28
N GLY A 217 -6.17 -10.78 23.28
CA GLY A 217 -6.80 -10.41 24.54
C GLY A 217 -7.68 -9.16 24.45
N PHE A 218 -8.36 -8.84 25.56
CA PHE A 218 -9.10 -7.59 25.66
C PHE A 218 -8.16 -6.38 25.71
N TYR A 219 -8.60 -5.28 25.11
CA TYR A 219 -7.97 -3.97 25.17
C TYR A 219 -9.02 -2.87 25.35
N THR A 220 -8.58 -1.71 25.80
CA THR A 220 -9.41 -0.50 25.92
C THR A 220 -9.00 0.47 24.83
N VAL A 221 -9.97 0.99 24.08
CA VAL A 221 -9.75 2.07 23.10
C VAL A 221 -10.38 3.34 23.63
N ILE A 222 -9.61 4.44 23.65
CA ILE A 222 -10.14 5.79 23.83
C ILE A 222 -10.13 6.55 22.51
N ALA A 223 -11.30 7.03 22.10
CA ALA A 223 -11.44 8.02 21.03
C ALA A 223 -11.44 9.41 21.67
N GLY A 224 -10.44 10.23 21.35
CA GLY A 224 -10.16 11.44 22.11
C GLY A 224 -9.29 12.47 21.41
N VAL A 225 -8.99 13.54 22.15
CA VAL A 225 -8.07 14.62 21.77
C VAL A 225 -7.05 14.83 22.88
N GLU A 226 -5.89 15.39 22.53
CA GLU A 226 -4.87 15.74 23.50
C GLU A 226 -5.33 16.92 24.37
N ILE A 227 -5.11 16.82 25.68
CA ILE A 227 -5.46 17.86 26.64
C ILE A 227 -4.21 18.41 27.35
N SER A 228 -4.32 19.62 27.87
CA SER A 228 -3.40 20.11 28.90
C SER A 228 -4.00 19.79 30.27
N LEU A 229 -3.24 19.11 31.13
CA LEU A 229 -3.69 18.73 32.48
C LEU A 229 -4.12 19.98 33.26
N GLY A 230 -5.34 19.97 33.83
CA GLY A 230 -5.81 21.06 34.70
C GLY A 230 -7.32 21.37 34.73
N GLY A 231 -8.21 20.57 34.13
CA GLY A 231 -9.66 20.81 34.10
C GLY A 231 -10.51 19.66 34.67
N GLU A 232 -11.79 19.95 34.98
CA GLU A 232 -12.78 18.94 35.41
C GLU A 232 -13.08 17.92 34.29
N LEU A 233 -12.99 16.63 34.63
CA LEU A 233 -13.14 15.50 33.70
C LEU A 233 -14.57 14.91 33.69
N VAL A 234 -15.61 15.71 33.97
CA VAL A 234 -16.96 15.17 34.19
C VAL A 234 -17.49 14.52 32.91
N GLY A 235 -17.69 13.20 32.96
CA GLY A 235 -18.25 12.41 31.86
C GLY A 235 -17.23 11.98 30.79
N PHE A 236 -15.93 12.20 31.01
CA PHE A 236 -14.85 11.79 30.11
C PHE A 236 -13.82 10.92 30.84
N GLU A 237 -13.14 10.08 30.07
CA GLU A 237 -12.03 9.26 30.53
C GLU A 237 -10.72 9.77 29.93
N THR A 238 -9.60 9.49 30.62
CA THR A 238 -8.27 9.89 30.18
C THR A 238 -7.34 8.68 30.10
N VAL A 239 -6.45 8.68 29.10
CA VAL A 239 -5.34 7.74 29.00
C VAL A 239 -4.04 8.49 28.76
N GLY A 240 -3.01 8.09 29.49
CA GLY A 240 -1.64 8.56 29.27
C GLY A 240 -0.96 7.67 28.23
N VAL A 241 -0.63 8.23 27.07
CA VAL A 241 0.28 7.60 26.11
C VAL A 241 1.68 7.58 26.73
N LYS A 242 2.31 6.41 26.73
CA LYS A 242 3.63 6.23 27.36
C LYS A 242 4.73 6.80 26.48
N GLU A 243 5.75 7.36 27.11
CA GLU A 243 6.97 7.70 26.39
C GLU A 243 7.71 6.43 25.99
N GLY A 244 8.38 6.45 24.84
CA GLY A 244 9.13 5.28 24.39
C GLY A 244 9.45 5.28 22.91
N ASP A 245 9.92 4.13 22.45
CA ASP A 245 10.18 3.87 21.04
C ASP A 245 8.92 3.33 20.36
N TYR A 246 8.57 3.91 19.22
CA TYR A 246 7.39 3.56 18.45
C TYR A 246 7.75 3.30 16.98
N LEU A 247 7.16 2.26 16.41
CA LEU A 247 7.10 2.10 14.95
C LEU A 247 5.87 2.81 14.41
N VAL A 248 6.08 3.69 13.43
CA VAL A 248 5.01 4.50 12.83
C VAL A 248 4.68 4.03 11.44
N PHE A 249 3.41 3.71 11.25
CA PHE A 249 2.84 3.25 9.99
C PHE A 249 1.92 4.35 9.46
N LYS A 250 2.32 5.03 8.37
CA LYS A 250 1.57 6.13 7.77
C LYS A 250 0.78 5.64 6.56
N ASN A 251 -0.45 6.12 6.42
CA ASN A 251 -1.30 5.86 5.27
C ASN A 251 -2.19 7.08 4.95
N SER A 252 -2.75 7.12 3.75
CA SER A 252 -3.70 8.14 3.33
C SER A 252 -4.75 7.55 2.42
N GLY A 253 -6.02 7.86 2.68
CA GLY A 253 -7.13 7.35 1.89
C GLY A 253 -8.50 7.65 2.52
N SER A 254 -9.53 6.96 2.04
CA SER A 254 -10.88 7.08 2.61
C SER A 254 -10.94 6.43 4.00
N MET A 255 -11.49 7.14 4.98
CA MET A 255 -11.78 6.57 6.30
C MET A 255 -13.11 5.80 6.29
N PRO A 256 -13.23 4.66 6.99
CA PRO A 256 -12.20 4.04 7.86
C PRO A 256 -11.21 3.10 7.12
N GLN A 257 -11.38 2.91 5.81
CA GLN A 257 -10.64 1.91 5.02
C GLN A 257 -9.11 2.04 5.15
N ALA A 258 -8.56 3.25 5.11
CA ALA A 258 -7.11 3.48 5.24
C ALA A 258 -6.53 3.02 6.59
N ILE A 259 -7.29 3.16 7.68
CA ILE A 259 -6.88 2.70 9.01
C ILE A 259 -6.95 1.18 9.11
N ILE A 260 -8.02 0.57 8.59
CA ILE A 260 -8.16 -0.90 8.55
C ILE A 260 -6.97 -1.52 7.82
N GLU A 261 -6.59 -0.97 6.67
CA GLU A 261 -5.44 -1.45 5.90
C GLU A 261 -4.11 -1.25 6.63
N THR A 262 -3.98 -0.16 7.39
CA THR A 262 -2.78 0.10 8.19
C THR A 262 -2.62 -0.95 9.29
N TRP A 263 -3.70 -1.31 9.99
CA TRP A 263 -3.69 -2.38 10.99
C TRP A 263 -3.37 -3.75 10.39
N GLN A 264 -3.91 -4.07 9.21
CA GLN A 264 -3.56 -5.31 8.49
C GLN A 264 -2.06 -5.37 8.17
N ALA A 265 -1.47 -4.26 7.69
CA ALA A 265 -0.04 -4.18 7.43
C ALA A 265 0.81 -4.33 8.70
N ILE A 266 0.33 -3.80 9.84
CA ILE A 266 0.98 -3.96 11.14
C ILE A 266 0.99 -5.41 11.59
N TRP A 267 -0.14 -6.12 11.52
CA TRP A 267 -0.19 -7.54 11.87
C TRP A 267 0.76 -8.35 10.99
N HIS A 268 0.72 -8.13 9.67
CA HIS A 268 1.65 -8.77 8.75
C HIS A 268 3.12 -8.47 9.06
N TYR A 269 3.45 -7.23 9.46
CA TYR A 269 4.81 -6.84 9.83
C TYR A 269 5.33 -7.61 11.06
N PHE A 270 4.49 -7.80 12.08
CA PHE A 270 4.90 -8.49 13.31
C PHE A 270 4.78 -10.02 13.22
N ASP A 271 3.92 -10.55 12.34
CA ASP A 271 3.82 -11.99 12.07
C ASP A 271 5.03 -12.51 11.28
N ASN A 272 5.61 -11.66 10.43
CA ASN A 272 6.91 -11.91 9.82
C ASN A 272 8.03 -11.53 10.79
N LYS A 273 9.10 -12.31 10.89
CA LYS A 273 10.21 -12.06 11.82
C LYS A 273 10.68 -10.59 11.77
N SER A 274 10.35 -9.84 12.82
CA SER A 274 10.71 -8.46 13.07
C SER A 274 11.83 -8.40 14.12
N ASP A 275 12.74 -7.43 13.99
CA ASP A 275 13.75 -7.12 15.01
C ASP A 275 13.16 -6.41 16.26
N PHE A 276 11.84 -6.18 16.25
CA PHE A 276 11.10 -5.48 17.30
C PHE A 276 9.93 -6.32 17.81
N SER A 277 9.74 -6.28 19.12
CA SER A 277 8.57 -6.82 19.82
C SER A 277 7.66 -5.69 20.28
N ARG A 278 6.33 -5.85 20.16
CA ARG A 278 5.36 -4.90 20.72
C ARG A 278 5.45 -4.89 22.25
N THR A 279 5.31 -3.71 22.85
CA THR A 279 5.28 -3.57 24.32
C THR A 279 3.91 -3.86 24.90
N TYR A 280 2.85 -3.61 24.12
CA TYR A 280 1.45 -3.67 24.57
C TYR A 280 1.16 -2.75 25.77
N GLU A 281 1.92 -1.66 25.93
CA GLU A 281 1.63 -0.64 26.95
C GLU A 281 0.58 0.36 26.43
N THR A 282 0.94 1.08 25.36
CA THR A 282 0.02 1.96 24.63
C THR A 282 0.39 1.99 23.16
N ASP A 283 -0.61 1.82 22.30
CA ASP A 283 -0.54 2.05 20.85
C ASP A 283 -1.56 3.14 20.50
N PHE A 284 -1.36 3.90 19.43
CA PHE A 284 -2.34 4.92 19.06
C PHE A 284 -2.46 5.18 17.56
N GLU A 285 -3.69 5.42 17.14
CA GLU A 285 -4.05 6.03 15.87
C GLU A 285 -4.01 7.54 16.00
N MET A 286 -3.52 8.21 14.97
CA MET A 286 -3.54 9.66 14.83
C MET A 286 -4.17 10.03 13.50
N TYR A 287 -5.26 10.79 13.55
CA TYR A 287 -6.01 11.25 12.39
C TYR A 287 -5.62 12.69 12.06
N ILE A 288 -4.88 12.84 10.97
CA ILE A 288 -4.37 14.11 10.47
C ILE A 288 -5.30 14.47 9.30
N GLY A 289 -5.95 15.64 9.30
CA GLY A 289 -7.03 15.96 8.35
C GLY A 289 -6.74 15.66 6.86
N GLN A 290 -7.78 15.71 6.02
CA GLN A 290 -7.70 15.38 4.57
C GLN A 290 -7.44 13.88 4.26
N GLY A 291 -7.88 12.97 5.15
CA GLY A 291 -7.80 11.53 4.93
C GLY A 291 -6.43 10.92 5.22
N GLN A 292 -5.55 11.64 5.92
CA GLN A 292 -4.26 11.11 6.37
C GLN A 292 -4.41 10.44 7.74
N CYS A 293 -3.72 9.32 7.93
CA CYS A 293 -3.66 8.66 9.21
C CYS A 293 -2.29 8.07 9.48
N ALA A 294 -1.98 7.91 10.76
CA ALA A 294 -0.80 7.19 11.19
C ALA A 294 -1.15 6.31 12.40
N VAL A 295 -0.56 5.12 12.46
CA VAL A 295 -0.66 4.22 13.60
C VAL A 295 0.72 4.06 14.21
N TYR A 296 0.80 4.29 15.50
CA TYR A 296 2.02 4.26 16.30
C TYR A 296 1.95 3.03 17.20
N ILE A 297 2.89 2.11 17.03
CA ILE A 297 2.98 0.87 17.80
C ILE A 297 4.17 0.94 18.74
N GLY A 298 3.93 0.84 20.04
CA GLY A 298 4.97 0.83 21.07
C GLY A 298 5.82 -0.43 20.95
N VAL A 299 7.14 -0.27 20.86
CA VAL A 299 8.07 -1.38 20.61
C VAL A 299 9.26 -1.38 21.56
N LYS A 300 9.87 -2.56 21.69
CA LYS A 300 11.19 -2.79 22.26
C LYS A 300 11.99 -3.69 21.32
N ARG A 301 13.32 -3.56 21.35
CA ARG A 301 14.23 -4.50 20.69
C ARG A 301 14.37 -5.79 21.50
#